data_AF-A0A356U832-F1
#
_entry.id   AF-A0A356U832-F1
#
_cell.length_a   1.000
_cell.length_b   1.000
_cell.length_c   1.000
_cell.angle_alpha   90.00
_cell.angle_beta   90.00
_cell.angle_gamma   90.00
#
_symmetry.space_group_name_H-M   'P 1'
#
loop_
_entity.id
_entity.type
_entity.pdbx_description
1 polymer ?
#
loop_
_entity_poly.entity_id
_entity_poly.type
_entity_poly.pdbx_seq_one_letter_code
_entity_poly.pdbx_strand_id
1 'polypeptide(L)'
;MLALRFLKASILSANKIIPPLCACASYYSTFCYFCSNILPLILISHLAGKSLPFRYKKFQTRGYPKGRTRSFCLLLFPIFIPHNSKGLSWDGSVDIYQLNHHMICLNIGIMISGCLRGSRDMNKLEHLLQPIRVRQLEIPNRVVMPPMGSNLGNTDGTVSEANLAYFKRRIQSGAGFIITEITSVHPNGIASPRTLCVYDDRFIPGLAKMADIVHRQGAKIAMQLHHVGREGYYLLKEGKALAPSAIASYIYRIKPQEMNIEDIKETITAFGQAARRAREAGFDAVELHAAHGYLLMQFLSHHCNQRTDQYGGNFAGRARFVVECLQEVRKQVGEDFPVSIRISAEEIIKDGYTVEDMQSIMPILVEAGADIIHASFGTHGSPGGITSAPVEYEPGFKVELARKIKEVVKVPVIAVGRFTDPFMADEIVTRGDADMIAFGRQHLADPDFLINARLGRVQETFPCLACNQGCIERLLFEQGSIRCAINPETGQG
;
A
#
# COMPACT_ATOMS: atom_id res chain seq x y z
N MET A 1 -31.04 -31.44 -31.02
CA MET A 1 -32.28 -32.13 -30.61
C MET A 1 -31.87 -33.43 -29.94
N LEU A 2 -32.32 -33.69 -28.71
CA LEU A 2 -31.94 -34.80 -27.80
C LEU A 2 -30.50 -34.82 -27.23
N ALA A 3 -30.22 -33.89 -26.31
CA ALA A 3 -29.34 -34.11 -25.13
C ALA A 3 -29.46 -32.93 -24.14
N LEU A 4 -30.68 -32.43 -23.91
CA LEU A 4 -30.94 -31.24 -23.09
C LEU A 4 -32.30 -31.29 -22.37
N ARG A 5 -32.71 -32.50 -21.92
CA ARG A 5 -34.04 -32.73 -21.33
C ARG A 5 -34.09 -33.57 -20.05
N PHE A 6 -32.97 -33.79 -19.35
CA PHE A 6 -32.99 -34.49 -18.04
C PHE A 6 -32.34 -33.73 -16.86
N LEU A 7 -32.24 -32.41 -16.94
CA LEU A 7 -31.94 -31.55 -15.78
C LEU A 7 -33.04 -30.49 -15.57
N LYS A 8 -34.29 -30.92 -15.68
CA LYS A 8 -35.48 -30.10 -15.41
C LYS A 8 -36.51 -30.89 -14.59
N ALA A 9 -36.06 -31.48 -13.49
CA ALA A 9 -36.91 -32.08 -12.46
C ALA A 9 -36.15 -32.28 -11.13
N SER A 10 -35.55 -31.21 -10.58
CA SER A 10 -35.13 -31.16 -9.16
C SER A 10 -35.11 -29.74 -8.58
N ILE A 11 -35.64 -28.75 -9.30
CA ILE A 11 -35.88 -27.40 -8.78
C ILE A 11 -37.36 -27.29 -8.46
N LEU A 12 -37.76 -27.86 -7.33
CA LEU A 12 -39.04 -27.61 -6.66
C LEU A 12 -38.95 -28.02 -5.18
N SER A 13 -37.89 -27.60 -4.49
CA SER A 13 -37.89 -27.39 -3.04
C SER A 13 -36.67 -26.55 -2.65
N ALA A 14 -36.92 -25.31 -2.25
CA ALA A 14 -36.07 -24.38 -1.51
C ALA A 14 -35.93 -23.03 -2.23
N ASN A 15 -36.95 -22.19 -2.02
CA ASN A 15 -36.79 -20.75 -2.10
C ASN A 15 -37.68 -20.14 -1.01
N LYS A 16 -37.05 -19.59 0.04
CA LYS A 16 -37.56 -18.44 0.80
C LYS A 16 -36.39 -17.75 1.54
N ILE A 17 -36.08 -16.58 0.97
CA ILE A 17 -35.26 -15.43 1.35
C ILE A 17 -35.49 -14.93 2.80
N ILE A 18 -34.45 -14.50 3.55
CA ILE A 18 -34.38 -13.38 4.54
C ILE A 18 -32.87 -12.92 4.72
N PRO A 19 -32.53 -11.62 4.89
CA PRO A 19 -31.18 -11.03 4.69
C PRO A 19 -30.27 -11.00 5.95
N PRO A 20 -28.97 -10.61 5.88
CA PRO A 20 -28.14 -10.42 7.06
C PRO A 20 -28.45 -9.06 7.71
N LEU A 21 -29.06 -9.10 8.90
CA LEU A 21 -29.21 -7.95 9.80
C LEU A 21 -28.13 -8.02 10.89
N CYS A 22 -27.46 -6.89 11.08
CA CYS A 22 -26.55 -6.54 12.17
C CYS A 22 -26.86 -7.22 13.51
N ALA A 23 -25.90 -7.97 14.06
CA ALA A 23 -25.95 -8.46 15.45
C ALA A 23 -24.58 -8.40 16.16
N CYS A 24 -23.80 -7.33 15.95
CA CYS A 24 -22.63 -7.03 16.81
C CYS A 24 -22.83 -5.81 17.73
N ALA A 25 -23.85 -4.97 17.50
CA ALA A 25 -24.04 -3.75 18.29
C ALA A 25 -24.82 -3.96 19.62
N SER A 26 -25.71 -4.97 19.72
CA SER A 26 -26.53 -5.18 20.92
C SER A 26 -25.83 -5.98 22.02
N TYR A 27 -24.80 -6.77 21.68
CA TYR A 27 -24.02 -7.52 22.67
C TYR A 27 -23.09 -6.59 23.46
N TYR A 28 -22.45 -5.63 22.79
CA TYR A 28 -21.64 -4.61 23.47
C TYR A 28 -22.47 -3.67 24.33
N SER A 29 -23.65 -3.23 23.86
CA SER A 29 -24.49 -2.31 24.65
C SER A 29 -25.03 -2.98 25.92
N THR A 30 -25.42 -4.25 25.84
CA THR A 30 -25.96 -4.99 27.00
C THR A 30 -24.86 -5.34 28.01
N PHE A 31 -23.66 -5.68 27.52
CA PHE A 31 -22.49 -5.95 28.36
C PHE A 31 -21.98 -4.69 29.05
N CYS A 32 -21.88 -3.57 28.32
CA CYS A 32 -21.55 -2.26 28.90
C CYS A 32 -22.62 -1.77 29.87
N TYR A 33 -23.92 -1.97 29.62
CA TYR A 33 -24.98 -1.56 30.55
C TYR A 33 -24.94 -2.37 31.85
N PHE A 34 -24.64 -3.68 31.77
CA PHE A 34 -24.52 -4.55 32.93
C PHE A 34 -23.30 -4.18 33.80
N CYS A 35 -22.14 -3.95 33.18
CA CYS A 35 -20.91 -3.54 33.88
C CYS A 35 -20.97 -2.11 34.42
N SER A 36 -21.66 -1.18 33.74
CA SER A 36 -21.67 0.24 34.12
C SER A 36 -22.78 0.62 35.11
N ASN A 37 -23.91 -0.10 35.11
CA ASN A 37 -25.08 0.28 35.93
C ASN A 37 -25.45 -0.76 36.99
N ILE A 38 -25.36 -2.06 36.69
CA ILE A 38 -25.86 -3.12 37.58
C ILE A 38 -24.77 -3.58 38.56
N LEU A 39 -23.54 -3.78 38.06
CA LEU A 39 -22.42 -4.25 38.87
C LEU A 39 -22.03 -3.27 40.02
N PRO A 40 -22.03 -1.93 39.82
CA PRO A 40 -21.74 -0.99 40.90
C PRO A 40 -22.85 -0.96 41.97
N LEU A 41 -24.12 -1.10 41.58
CA LEU A 41 -25.25 -1.13 42.52
C LEU A 41 -25.24 -2.39 43.40
N ILE A 42 -24.83 -3.53 42.84
CA ILE A 42 -24.66 -4.78 43.58
C ILE A 42 -23.48 -4.67 44.55
N LEU A 43 -22.36 -4.06 44.14
CA LEU A 43 -21.21 -3.84 45.03
C LEU A 43 -21.54 -2.84 46.17
N ILE A 44 -22.28 -1.76 45.88
CA ILE A 44 -22.68 -0.77 46.89
C ILE A 44 -23.66 -1.37 47.91
N SER A 45 -24.59 -2.23 47.49
CA SER A 45 -25.52 -2.88 48.43
C SER A 45 -24.83 -3.92 49.32
N HIS A 46 -23.80 -4.60 48.81
CA HIS A 46 -23.02 -5.58 49.58
C HIS A 46 -22.05 -4.92 50.56
N LEU A 47 -21.40 -3.82 50.17
CA LEU A 47 -20.54 -3.03 51.05
C LEU A 47 -21.32 -2.28 52.15
N ALA A 48 -22.61 -1.99 51.92
CA ALA A 48 -23.49 -1.36 52.90
C ALA A 48 -24.26 -2.34 53.82
N GLY A 49 -24.00 -3.66 53.71
CA GLY A 49 -24.57 -4.67 54.61
C GLY A 49 -26.09 -4.84 54.54
N LYS A 50 -26.76 -4.48 53.44
CA LYS A 50 -28.22 -4.62 53.28
C LYS A 50 -28.56 -5.55 52.11
N SER A 51 -29.37 -6.58 52.40
CA SER A 51 -29.97 -7.46 51.40
C SER A 51 -31.18 -6.78 50.75
N LEU A 52 -31.16 -6.61 49.42
CA LEU A 52 -32.32 -6.15 48.65
C LEU A 52 -33.16 -7.37 48.18
N PRO A 53 -34.47 -7.43 48.45
CA PRO A 53 -35.33 -8.46 47.90
C PRO A 53 -35.84 -8.02 46.52
N PHE A 54 -35.24 -8.52 45.43
CA PHE A 54 -35.83 -8.34 44.10
C PHE A 54 -36.88 -9.42 43.82
N ARG A 55 -38.17 -9.05 43.85
CA ARG A 55 -39.29 -9.81 43.29
C ARG A 55 -39.44 -9.47 41.81
N TYR A 56 -39.22 -10.44 40.92
CA TYR A 56 -39.53 -10.28 39.49
C TYR A 56 -41.05 -10.38 39.26
N LYS A 57 -41.65 -9.34 38.67
CA LYS A 57 -43.01 -9.39 38.08
C LYS A 57 -42.95 -10.11 36.73
N LYS A 58 -43.75 -11.17 36.57
CA LYS A 58 -43.98 -11.86 35.29
C LYS A 58 -44.50 -10.88 34.23
N PHE A 59 -43.76 -10.68 33.14
CA PHE A 59 -44.34 -10.19 31.89
C PHE A 59 -45.01 -11.39 31.19
N GLN A 60 -46.33 -11.34 31.07
CA GLN A 60 -47.11 -12.24 30.21
C GLN A 60 -46.95 -11.81 28.76
N THR A 61 -46.32 -12.64 27.93
CA THR A 61 -46.52 -12.60 26.47
C THR A 61 -47.60 -13.62 26.10
N ARG A 62 -48.78 -13.11 25.72
CA ARG A 62 -49.84 -13.88 25.04
C ARG A 62 -49.37 -14.23 23.63
N GLY A 63 -49.54 -15.50 23.22
CA GLY A 63 -49.69 -15.88 21.82
C GLY A 63 -48.60 -16.77 21.24
N TYR A 64 -49.03 -17.93 20.73
CA TYR A 64 -48.37 -18.93 19.85
C TYR A 64 -47.74 -20.19 20.47
N PRO A 65 -47.91 -21.36 19.81
CA PRO A 65 -48.18 -22.62 20.50
C PRO A 65 -46.98 -23.56 20.63
N LYS A 66 -47.20 -24.56 21.49
CA LYS A 66 -46.35 -25.67 21.92
C LYS A 66 -45.43 -26.28 20.85
N GLY A 67 -44.17 -26.49 21.25
CA GLY A 67 -43.33 -27.57 20.73
C GLY A 67 -41.90 -27.20 20.40
N ARG A 68 -41.02 -27.14 21.41
CA ARG A 68 -39.60 -27.60 21.41
C ARG A 68 -38.88 -27.08 22.65
N THR A 69 -38.24 -27.99 23.36
CA THR A 69 -37.35 -27.80 24.51
C THR A 69 -36.20 -26.84 24.17
N ARG A 70 -35.86 -25.93 25.10
CA ARG A 70 -34.62 -25.13 25.07
C ARG A 70 -33.81 -25.41 26.34
N SER A 71 -32.66 -26.05 26.16
CA SER A 71 -31.58 -26.13 27.15
C SER A 71 -30.95 -24.75 27.33
N PHE A 72 -30.79 -24.30 28.57
CA PHE A 72 -29.97 -23.14 28.92
C PHE A 72 -28.49 -23.56 28.89
N CYS A 73 -27.66 -22.85 28.12
CA CYS A 73 -26.22 -23.05 28.09
C CYS A 73 -25.56 -22.04 29.04
N LEU A 74 -25.04 -22.53 30.18
CA LEU A 74 -24.10 -21.80 31.02
C LEU A 74 -22.72 -21.81 30.32
N LEU A 75 -22.19 -20.63 29.98
CA LEU A 75 -20.83 -20.47 29.48
C LEU A 75 -19.85 -20.45 30.67
N LEU A 76 -19.25 -21.60 30.96
CA LEU A 76 -18.00 -21.71 31.73
C LEU A 76 -16.84 -21.70 30.71
N PHE A 77 -15.92 -20.73 30.82
CA PHE A 77 -14.67 -20.70 30.04
C PHE A 77 -13.67 -21.73 30.60
N PRO A 78 -13.10 -22.65 29.79
CA PRO A 78 -11.99 -23.48 30.24
C PRO A 78 -10.66 -22.72 30.15
N ILE A 79 -9.93 -22.65 31.27
CA ILE A 79 -8.57 -22.13 31.34
C ILE A 79 -7.61 -23.27 31.00
N PHE A 80 -6.80 -23.10 29.96
CA PHE A 80 -5.66 -23.97 29.64
C PHE A 80 -4.51 -23.69 30.61
N ILE A 81 -4.07 -24.70 31.37
CA ILE A 81 -2.84 -24.67 32.18
C ILE A 81 -1.81 -25.57 31.48
N PRO A 82 -0.58 -25.10 31.17
CA PRO A 82 0.44 -25.94 30.57
C PRO A 82 1.08 -26.86 31.64
N HIS A 83 1.13 -28.16 31.35
CA HIS A 83 1.78 -29.17 32.17
C HIS A 83 3.32 -29.11 32.00
N ASN A 84 4.05 -28.64 33.01
CA ASN A 84 5.40 -29.14 33.29
C ASN A 84 5.92 -28.68 34.67
N SER A 85 5.88 -29.55 35.67
CA SER A 85 6.91 -29.70 36.72
C SER A 85 6.43 -30.68 37.80
N LYS A 86 7.28 -31.66 38.09
CA LYS A 86 7.09 -32.72 39.07
C LYS A 86 7.06 -32.18 40.51
N GLY A 87 6.21 -32.78 41.33
CA GLY A 87 6.40 -32.92 42.78
C GLY A 87 6.17 -31.68 43.63
N LEU A 88 4.95 -31.55 44.18
CA LEU A 88 4.68 -30.87 45.45
C LEU A 88 3.29 -31.31 45.95
N SER A 89 3.28 -32.13 46.99
CA SER A 89 2.10 -32.38 47.81
C SER A 89 1.85 -31.15 48.68
N TRP A 90 0.64 -30.58 48.63
CA TRP A 90 0.18 -29.57 49.58
C TRP A 90 -1.09 -30.07 50.26
N ASP A 91 -0.99 -30.25 51.58
CA ASP A 91 -2.13 -30.33 52.48
C ASP A 91 -2.66 -28.92 52.78
N GLY A 92 -3.90 -28.84 53.26
CA GLY A 92 -4.30 -27.78 54.19
C GLY A 92 -4.75 -26.44 53.59
N SER A 93 -6.06 -26.35 53.30
CA SER A 93 -6.89 -25.13 53.37
C SER A 93 -6.31 -23.82 52.84
N VAL A 94 -6.49 -23.57 51.55
CA VAL A 94 -6.45 -22.21 51.00
C VAL A 94 -7.88 -21.76 50.73
N ASP A 95 -8.30 -20.69 51.41
CA ASP A 95 -9.63 -20.11 51.27
C ASP A 95 -9.82 -19.53 49.86
N ILE A 96 -10.54 -20.26 49.01
CA ILE A 96 -10.81 -19.96 47.59
C ILE A 96 -11.46 -18.58 47.41
N TYR A 97 -12.06 -18.00 48.45
CA TYR A 97 -12.64 -16.66 48.41
C TYR A 97 -11.59 -15.54 48.46
N GLN A 98 -10.47 -15.69 49.18
CA GLN A 98 -9.42 -14.65 49.25
C GLN A 98 -8.57 -14.57 47.98
N LEU A 99 -8.27 -15.70 47.34
CA LEU A 99 -7.54 -15.76 46.07
C LEU A 99 -8.32 -15.13 44.92
N ASN A 100 -9.65 -15.34 44.89
CA ASN A 100 -10.52 -14.69 43.92
C ASN A 100 -10.57 -13.18 44.13
N HIS A 101 -10.58 -12.68 45.37
CA HIS A 101 -10.64 -11.25 45.64
C HIS A 101 -9.36 -10.51 45.20
N HIS A 102 -8.18 -11.08 45.47
CA HIS A 102 -6.91 -10.49 45.02
C HIS A 102 -6.73 -10.56 43.49
N MET A 103 -7.11 -11.67 42.85
CA MET A 103 -7.03 -11.81 41.39
C MET A 103 -8.04 -10.93 40.65
N ILE A 104 -9.24 -10.72 41.20
CA ILE A 104 -10.24 -9.81 40.63
C ILE A 104 -9.77 -8.36 40.80
N CYS A 105 -9.24 -7.97 41.96
CA CYS A 105 -8.69 -6.62 42.15
C CYS A 105 -7.44 -6.37 41.29
N LEU A 106 -6.58 -7.38 41.07
CA LEU A 106 -5.42 -7.25 40.18
C LEU A 106 -5.85 -7.15 38.70
N ASN A 107 -6.84 -7.94 38.26
CA ASN A 107 -7.36 -7.86 36.90
C ASN A 107 -8.19 -6.59 36.65
N ILE A 108 -8.93 -6.10 37.64
CA ILE A 108 -9.61 -4.80 37.56
C ILE A 108 -8.59 -3.66 37.63
N GLY A 109 -7.53 -3.77 38.43
CA GLY A 109 -6.42 -2.81 38.46
C GLY A 109 -5.63 -2.77 37.15
N ILE A 110 -5.42 -3.92 36.49
CA ILE A 110 -4.81 -4.02 35.15
C ILE A 110 -5.78 -3.51 34.08
N MET A 111 -7.09 -3.79 34.18
CA MET A 111 -8.07 -3.26 33.25
C MET A 111 -8.26 -1.74 33.42
N ILE A 112 -8.26 -1.20 34.63
CA ILE A 112 -8.37 0.25 34.89
C ILE A 112 -7.05 0.95 34.56
N SER A 113 -5.89 0.38 34.85
CA SER A 113 -4.58 0.89 34.41
C SER A 113 -4.43 0.78 32.88
N GLY A 114 -4.99 -0.25 32.23
CA GLY A 114 -5.06 -0.39 30.78
C GLY A 114 -6.07 0.56 30.13
N CYS A 115 -7.19 0.86 30.79
CA CYS A 115 -8.22 1.79 30.33
C CYS A 115 -7.81 3.26 30.56
N LEU A 116 -7.06 3.55 31.63
CA LEU A 116 -6.49 4.89 31.92
C LEU A 116 -5.14 5.13 31.23
N ARG A 117 -4.40 4.08 30.82
CA ARG A 117 -3.30 4.21 29.84
C ARG A 117 -3.80 4.19 28.40
N GLY A 118 -5.06 3.82 28.17
CA GLY A 118 -5.73 3.78 26.87
C GLY A 118 -6.47 5.06 26.47
N SER A 119 -6.34 6.14 27.24
CA SER A 119 -6.86 7.48 26.90
C SER A 119 -5.76 8.46 26.45
N ARG A 120 -4.55 7.97 26.14
CA ARG A 120 -3.57 8.75 25.38
C ARG A 120 -3.98 8.76 23.92
N ASP A 121 -4.64 9.83 23.47
CA ASP A 121 -4.53 10.41 22.11
C ASP A 121 -4.30 9.44 20.91
N MET A 122 -4.93 8.26 20.86
CA MET A 122 -4.70 7.24 19.81
C MET A 122 -5.23 7.64 18.41
N ASN A 123 -5.69 8.89 18.25
CA ASN A 123 -6.29 9.43 17.03
C ASN A 123 -5.53 10.65 16.49
N LYS A 124 -4.25 10.83 16.82
CA LYS A 124 -3.44 11.92 16.26
C LYS A 124 -2.41 11.36 15.29
N LEU A 125 -2.38 11.93 14.09
CA LEU A 125 -1.39 11.63 13.05
C LEU A 125 -0.07 12.38 13.35
N GLU A 126 0.49 12.15 14.54
CA GLU A 126 1.60 12.94 15.10
C GLU A 126 2.89 12.80 14.30
N HIS A 127 3.17 11.61 13.77
CA HIS A 127 4.42 11.31 13.08
C HIS A 127 4.24 11.39 11.56
N LEU A 128 3.11 10.90 11.05
CA LEU A 128 2.80 10.89 9.63
C LEU A 128 2.70 12.31 9.04
N LEU A 129 2.20 13.27 9.82
CA LEU A 129 2.06 14.67 9.40
C LEU A 129 3.31 15.54 9.68
N GLN A 130 4.36 14.97 10.27
CA GLN A 130 5.62 15.72 10.46
C GLN A 130 6.37 15.88 9.14
N PRO A 131 7.01 17.04 8.91
CA PRO A 131 7.87 17.22 7.75
C PRO A 131 9.08 16.28 7.80
N ILE A 132 9.62 16.00 6.63
CA ILE A 132 10.87 15.26 6.46
C ILE A 132 11.76 16.01 5.47
N ARG A 133 13.06 16.11 5.79
CA ARG A 133 14.03 16.78 4.93
C ARG A 133 14.86 15.76 4.19
N VAL A 134 14.99 15.95 2.88
CA VAL A 134 15.86 15.18 1.99
C VAL A 134 16.75 16.17 1.25
N ARG A 135 18.04 16.16 1.56
CA ARG A 135 18.98 17.21 1.12
C ARG A 135 18.45 18.62 1.44
N GLN A 136 18.25 19.47 0.44
CA GLN A 136 17.71 20.82 0.60
C GLN A 136 16.17 20.86 0.53
N LEU A 137 15.52 19.76 0.14
CA LEU A 137 14.08 19.68 0.01
C LEU A 137 13.43 19.37 1.37
N GLU A 138 12.56 20.25 1.82
CA GLU A 138 11.64 19.97 2.92
C GLU A 138 10.29 19.50 2.35
N ILE A 139 9.93 18.26 2.68
CA ILE A 139 8.63 17.66 2.34
C ILE A 139 7.71 17.86 3.55
N PRO A 140 6.51 18.44 3.37
CA PRO A 140 5.70 18.93 4.50
C PRO A 140 5.07 17.82 5.35
N ASN A 141 4.94 16.60 4.82
CA ASN A 141 4.53 15.42 5.58
C ASN A 141 5.01 14.13 4.91
N ARG A 142 4.86 13.00 5.61
CA ARG A 142 5.36 11.67 5.22
C ARG A 142 4.37 10.87 4.38
N VAL A 143 3.29 11.49 3.90
CA VAL A 143 2.31 10.85 3.01
C VAL A 143 2.71 11.07 1.56
N VAL A 144 2.84 9.96 0.83
CA VAL A 144 3.22 9.93 -0.58
C VAL A 144 2.03 9.53 -1.45
N MET A 145 1.74 10.30 -2.48
CA MET A 145 0.98 9.79 -3.63
C MET A 145 1.97 9.12 -4.59
N PRO A 146 2.00 7.78 -4.68
CA PRO A 146 2.95 7.09 -5.53
C PRO A 146 2.55 7.22 -7.01
N PRO A 147 3.46 6.85 -7.92
CA PRO A 147 3.18 6.78 -9.34
C PRO A 147 2.04 5.81 -9.63
N MET A 148 1.04 6.32 -10.35
CA MET A 148 -0.12 5.58 -10.81
C MET A 148 -0.41 5.99 -12.25
N GLY A 149 -0.31 5.05 -13.19
CA GLY A 149 -0.67 5.31 -14.59
C GLY A 149 -2.10 5.83 -14.68
N SER A 150 -2.31 6.90 -15.45
CA SER A 150 -3.65 7.49 -15.60
C SER A 150 -4.22 7.30 -17.00
N ASN A 151 -3.34 7.17 -18.00
CA ASN A 151 -3.68 7.18 -19.42
C ASN A 151 -4.50 8.44 -19.81
N LEU A 152 -4.25 9.55 -19.12
CA LEU A 152 -4.88 10.86 -19.36
C LEU A 152 -4.01 11.79 -20.21
N GLY A 153 -2.75 11.45 -20.49
CA GLY A 153 -1.88 12.24 -21.36
C GLY A 153 -2.44 12.44 -22.77
N ASN A 154 -1.91 13.44 -23.48
CA ASN A 154 -2.15 13.59 -24.90
C ASN A 154 -1.43 12.48 -25.67
N THR A 155 -1.89 12.18 -26.89
CA THR A 155 -1.33 11.11 -27.72
C THR A 155 0.05 11.42 -28.31
N ASP A 156 0.54 12.65 -28.12
CA ASP A 156 1.87 13.10 -28.51
C ASP A 156 2.88 13.06 -27.34
N GLY A 157 2.45 12.55 -26.18
CA GLY A 157 3.24 12.44 -24.95
C GLY A 157 3.22 13.70 -24.07
N THR A 158 2.50 14.75 -24.46
CA THR A 158 2.38 15.98 -23.66
C THR A 158 1.32 15.86 -22.55
N VAL A 159 1.45 16.72 -21.54
CA VAL A 159 0.46 16.84 -20.45
C VAL A 159 -0.85 17.39 -20.99
N SER A 160 -1.97 16.75 -20.66
CA SER A 160 -3.32 17.21 -21.02
C SER A 160 -4.00 17.96 -19.87
N GLU A 161 -5.06 18.72 -20.18
CA GLU A 161 -5.90 19.36 -19.16
C GLU A 161 -6.56 18.34 -18.22
N ALA A 162 -6.95 17.16 -18.72
CA ALA A 162 -7.48 16.09 -17.88
C ALA A 162 -6.42 15.55 -16.92
N ASN A 163 -5.15 15.50 -17.34
CA ASN A 163 -4.04 15.13 -16.48
C ASN A 163 -3.83 16.17 -15.36
N LEU A 164 -3.89 17.46 -15.70
CA LEU A 164 -3.77 18.56 -14.74
C LEU A 164 -4.92 18.56 -13.73
N ALA A 165 -6.17 18.40 -14.19
CA ALA A 165 -7.34 18.27 -13.33
C ALA A 165 -7.23 17.05 -12.39
N TYR A 166 -6.72 15.93 -12.94
CA TYR A 166 -6.48 14.73 -12.16
C TYR A 166 -5.53 15.01 -10.98
N PHE A 167 -4.36 15.59 -11.23
CA PHE A 167 -3.40 15.92 -10.16
C PHE A 167 -3.97 16.95 -9.19
N LYS A 168 -4.61 18.02 -9.71
CA LYS A 168 -5.22 19.07 -8.90
C LYS A 168 -6.19 18.52 -7.86
N ARG A 169 -7.03 17.54 -8.22
CA ARG A 169 -7.98 16.94 -7.27
C ARG A 169 -7.30 16.11 -6.19
N ARG A 170 -6.24 15.36 -6.51
CA ARG A 170 -5.58 14.47 -5.54
C ARG A 170 -4.70 15.24 -4.58
N ILE A 171 -4.04 16.30 -5.04
CA ILE A 171 -3.19 17.08 -4.15
C ILE A 171 -3.99 17.77 -3.04
N GLN A 172 -5.28 18.04 -3.26
CA GLN A 172 -6.18 18.53 -2.24
C GLN A 172 -6.34 17.57 -1.06
N SER A 173 -5.93 16.30 -1.15
CA SER A 173 -5.90 15.40 0.01
C SER A 173 -4.90 15.86 1.09
N GLY A 174 -3.94 16.72 0.75
CA GLY A 174 -2.88 17.19 1.65
C GLY A 174 -1.66 16.26 1.74
N ALA A 175 -1.46 15.35 0.78
CA ALA A 175 -0.22 14.56 0.72
C ALA A 175 0.99 15.46 0.45
N GLY A 176 2.08 15.23 1.17
CA GLY A 176 3.26 16.11 1.13
C GLY A 176 4.17 15.86 -0.06
N PHE A 177 4.18 14.63 -0.58
CA PHE A 177 5.01 14.24 -1.71
C PHE A 177 4.20 13.53 -2.79
N ILE A 178 4.21 14.10 -3.98
CA ILE A 178 3.49 13.60 -5.15
C ILE A 178 4.51 13.07 -6.14
N ILE A 179 4.33 11.87 -6.65
CA ILE A 179 5.19 11.34 -7.71
C ILE A 179 4.31 11.09 -8.93
N THR A 180 4.73 11.60 -10.09
CA THR A 180 3.93 11.48 -11.32
C THR A 180 3.74 10.04 -11.74
N GLU A 181 2.79 9.80 -12.65
CA GLU A 181 2.83 8.58 -13.44
C GLU A 181 4.14 8.43 -14.23
N ILE A 182 4.36 7.23 -14.78
CA ILE A 182 5.53 6.95 -15.61
C ILE A 182 5.69 8.00 -16.71
N THR A 183 6.87 8.60 -16.76
CA THR A 183 7.24 9.59 -17.79
C THR A 183 8.42 9.06 -18.58
N SER A 184 8.20 8.84 -19.87
CA SER A 184 9.13 8.14 -20.73
C SER A 184 10.38 8.98 -21.03
N VAL A 185 11.55 8.41 -20.76
CA VAL A 185 12.86 9.05 -21.00
C VAL A 185 13.35 8.89 -22.43
N HIS A 186 12.70 8.05 -23.24
CA HIS A 186 13.16 7.72 -24.59
C HIS A 186 11.97 7.31 -25.49
N PRO A 187 11.97 7.60 -26.81
CA PRO A 187 10.89 7.18 -27.70
C PRO A 187 10.61 5.67 -27.71
N ASN A 188 11.66 4.84 -27.58
CA ASN A 188 11.54 3.38 -27.44
C ASN A 188 11.25 2.92 -26.00
N GLY A 189 10.83 3.83 -25.12
CA GLY A 189 10.50 3.57 -23.72
C GLY A 189 9.03 3.83 -23.36
N ILE A 190 8.17 4.14 -24.33
CA ILE A 190 6.75 4.45 -24.09
C ILE A 190 5.94 3.18 -23.77
N ALA A 191 5.03 3.25 -22.80
CA ALA A 191 4.20 2.11 -22.41
C ALA A 191 2.86 2.06 -23.18
N SER A 192 2.29 3.23 -23.46
CA SER A 192 1.05 3.43 -24.22
C SER A 192 1.12 4.74 -25.02
N PRO A 193 0.23 4.94 -26.02
CA PRO A 193 0.18 6.19 -26.77
C PRO A 193 -0.04 7.46 -25.94
N ARG A 194 -0.60 7.35 -24.73
CA ARG A 194 -0.84 8.49 -23.83
C ARG A 194 0.12 8.54 -22.64
N THR A 195 1.23 7.82 -22.72
CA THR A 195 2.30 7.91 -21.72
C THR A 195 2.93 9.30 -21.78
N LEU A 196 3.07 9.96 -20.64
CA LEU A 196 3.81 11.23 -20.57
C LEU A 196 5.26 11.03 -21.00
N CYS A 197 5.87 12.04 -21.60
CA CYS A 197 7.22 11.95 -22.16
C CYS A 197 8.10 13.11 -21.68
N VAL A 198 9.42 12.88 -21.64
CA VAL A 198 10.44 13.88 -21.23
C VAL A 198 11.77 13.68 -21.98
N TYR A 199 11.73 13.05 -23.15
CA TYR A 199 12.94 12.83 -23.97
C TYR A 199 13.33 14.03 -24.85
N ASP A 200 12.47 15.05 -24.93
CA ASP A 200 12.64 16.25 -25.76
C ASP A 200 12.21 17.51 -24.98
N ASP A 201 12.84 18.65 -25.26
CA ASP A 201 12.58 19.92 -24.54
C ASP A 201 11.14 20.42 -24.76
N ARG A 202 10.47 20.00 -25.84
CA ARG A 202 9.06 20.32 -26.12
C ARG A 202 8.09 19.93 -25.02
N PHE A 203 8.44 18.98 -24.15
CA PHE A 203 7.56 18.51 -23.07
C PHE A 203 7.61 19.40 -21.82
N ILE A 204 8.68 20.20 -21.66
CA ILE A 204 8.93 21.02 -20.47
C ILE A 204 7.74 21.94 -20.14
N PRO A 205 7.11 22.68 -21.09
CA PRO A 205 6.04 23.61 -20.74
C PRO A 205 4.81 22.94 -20.09
N GLY A 206 4.43 21.75 -20.55
CA GLY A 206 3.30 21.00 -19.98
C GLY A 206 3.63 20.43 -18.60
N LEU A 207 4.86 19.93 -18.44
CA LEU A 207 5.36 19.40 -17.18
C LEU A 207 5.49 20.52 -16.13
N ALA A 208 5.90 21.73 -16.53
CA ALA A 208 5.98 22.89 -15.65
C ALA A 208 4.62 23.32 -15.09
N LYS A 209 3.56 23.26 -15.91
CA LYS A 209 2.19 23.50 -15.42
C LYS A 209 1.78 22.48 -14.36
N MET A 210 2.19 21.22 -14.50
CA MET A 210 1.90 20.18 -13.52
C MET A 210 2.61 20.44 -12.20
N ALA A 211 3.89 20.83 -12.24
CA ALA A 211 4.65 21.19 -11.05
C ALA A 211 4.03 22.40 -10.31
N ASP A 212 3.68 23.45 -11.05
CA ASP A 212 3.04 24.66 -10.51
C ASP A 212 1.71 24.36 -9.78
N ILE A 213 0.87 23.46 -10.33
CA ILE A 213 -0.38 23.04 -9.66
C ILE A 213 -0.12 22.42 -8.29
N VAL A 214 0.93 21.59 -8.17
CA VAL A 214 1.27 20.94 -6.89
C VAL A 214 1.88 21.95 -5.92
N HIS A 215 2.77 22.82 -6.39
CA HIS A 215 3.41 23.86 -5.58
C HIS A 215 2.41 24.85 -4.98
N ARG A 216 1.38 25.25 -5.73
CA ARG A 216 0.30 26.12 -5.24
C ARG A 216 -0.49 25.55 -4.07
N GLN A 217 -0.42 24.23 -3.85
CA GLN A 217 -1.03 23.54 -2.70
C GLN A 217 -0.03 23.23 -1.58
N GLY A 218 1.22 23.69 -1.71
CA GLY A 218 2.26 23.57 -0.68
C GLY A 218 2.94 22.20 -0.60
N ALA A 219 2.70 21.30 -1.55
CA ALA A 219 3.36 20.00 -1.60
C ALA A 219 4.54 19.97 -2.57
N LYS A 220 5.29 18.87 -2.52
CA LYS A 220 6.48 18.62 -3.33
C LYS A 220 6.18 17.58 -4.39
N ILE A 221 6.79 17.72 -5.57
CA ILE A 221 6.56 16.82 -6.70
C ILE A 221 7.85 16.20 -7.23
N ALA A 222 7.81 14.90 -7.51
CA ALA A 222 8.84 14.18 -8.24
C ALA A 222 8.33 13.62 -9.56
N MET A 223 9.16 13.63 -10.60
CA MET A 223 8.85 13.00 -11.87
C MET A 223 9.34 11.55 -11.88
N GLN A 224 8.45 10.59 -12.13
CA GLN A 224 8.88 9.19 -12.29
C GLN A 224 9.46 8.95 -13.69
N LEU A 225 10.79 8.84 -13.77
CA LEU A 225 11.54 8.54 -14.99
C LEU A 225 11.46 7.05 -15.30
N HIS A 226 11.05 6.73 -16.52
CA HIS A 226 10.69 5.38 -16.89
C HIS A 226 11.10 4.98 -18.31
N HIS A 227 11.44 3.71 -18.46
CA HIS A 227 11.58 3.02 -19.75
C HIS A 227 10.94 1.63 -19.66
N VAL A 228 9.98 1.35 -20.54
CA VAL A 228 9.12 0.15 -20.43
C VAL A 228 9.87 -1.18 -20.64
N GLY A 229 10.91 -1.16 -21.47
CA GLY A 229 11.68 -2.36 -21.82
C GLY A 229 10.78 -3.46 -22.43
N ARG A 230 10.97 -4.71 -21.99
CA ARG A 230 10.16 -5.85 -22.48
C ARG A 230 8.69 -5.88 -22.06
N GLU A 231 8.21 -4.97 -21.21
CA GLU A 231 6.80 -4.94 -20.78
C GLU A 231 5.96 -3.94 -21.60
N GLY A 232 6.50 -3.43 -22.72
CA GLY A 232 5.79 -2.51 -23.60
C GLY A 232 5.11 -3.22 -24.76
N TYR A 233 3.86 -3.66 -24.59
CA TYR A 233 3.09 -4.37 -25.64
C TYR A 233 3.06 -3.62 -26.97
N TYR A 234 2.90 -2.28 -26.92
CA TYR A 234 2.88 -1.42 -28.09
C TYR A 234 4.19 -1.52 -28.89
N LEU A 235 5.33 -1.34 -28.23
CA LEU A 235 6.65 -1.40 -28.85
C LEU A 235 7.06 -2.81 -29.24
N LEU A 236 6.61 -3.83 -28.50
CA LEU A 236 6.82 -5.24 -28.84
C LEU A 236 6.17 -5.58 -30.18
N LYS A 237 4.95 -5.11 -30.43
CA LYS A 237 4.25 -5.31 -31.71
C LYS A 237 4.93 -4.63 -32.88
N GLU A 238 5.55 -3.47 -32.65
CA GLU A 238 6.33 -2.77 -33.66
C GLU A 238 7.75 -3.34 -33.83
N GLY A 239 8.15 -4.32 -33.01
CA GLY A 239 9.50 -4.85 -32.99
C GLY A 239 10.55 -3.85 -32.49
N LYS A 240 10.17 -2.83 -31.72
CA LYS A 240 11.05 -1.75 -31.22
C LYS A 240 11.37 -1.83 -29.72
N ALA A 241 10.71 -2.73 -28.99
CA ALA A 241 10.96 -2.87 -27.55
C ALA A 241 12.38 -3.38 -27.29
N LEU A 242 13.12 -2.66 -26.44
CA LEU A 242 14.49 -2.99 -26.03
C LEU A 242 14.51 -3.72 -24.68
N ALA A 243 15.48 -4.61 -24.48
CA ALA A 243 15.68 -5.33 -23.22
C ALA A 243 17.15 -5.78 -23.07
N PRO A 244 17.62 -6.14 -21.86
CA PRO A 244 18.98 -6.65 -21.67
C PRO A 244 19.30 -7.94 -22.45
N SER A 245 18.30 -8.78 -22.72
CA SER A 245 18.42 -9.99 -23.54
C SER A 245 17.12 -10.24 -24.32
N ALA A 246 17.19 -10.99 -25.42
CA ALA A 246 16.03 -11.33 -26.27
C ALA A 246 15.08 -12.39 -25.65
N ILE A 247 14.66 -12.16 -24.40
CA ILE A 247 13.83 -13.06 -23.59
C ILE A 247 12.43 -12.46 -23.42
N ALA A 248 11.44 -13.14 -23.98
CA ALA A 248 10.04 -12.72 -23.91
C ALA A 248 9.52 -12.63 -22.46
N SER A 249 8.64 -11.65 -22.20
CA SER A 249 8.01 -11.52 -20.88
C SER A 249 7.01 -12.65 -20.60
N TYR A 250 6.77 -12.95 -19.33
CA TYR A 250 5.81 -13.98 -18.92
C TYR A 250 4.37 -13.66 -19.33
N ILE A 251 4.07 -12.38 -19.57
CA ILE A 251 2.74 -11.91 -19.93
C ILE A 251 2.58 -11.86 -21.45
N TYR A 252 3.46 -11.14 -22.14
CA TYR A 252 3.26 -10.84 -23.56
C TYR A 252 3.79 -11.92 -24.50
N ARG A 253 4.76 -12.74 -24.08
CA ARG A 253 5.33 -13.84 -24.88
C ARG A 253 5.89 -13.43 -26.26
N ILE A 254 6.16 -12.13 -26.45
CA ILE A 254 6.84 -11.56 -27.63
C ILE A 254 8.28 -11.24 -27.23
N LYS A 255 9.25 -11.59 -28.08
CA LYS A 255 10.67 -11.31 -27.83
C LYS A 255 10.97 -9.82 -28.08
N PRO A 256 11.64 -9.12 -27.14
CA PRO A 256 12.21 -7.80 -27.40
C PRO A 256 13.49 -7.92 -28.23
N GLN A 257 13.99 -6.78 -28.70
CA GLN A 257 15.35 -6.65 -29.21
C GLN A 257 16.34 -6.58 -28.03
N GLU A 258 17.46 -7.29 -28.15
CA GLU A 258 18.55 -7.21 -27.19
C GLU A 258 19.35 -5.92 -27.39
N MET A 259 19.56 -5.19 -26.30
CA MET A 259 20.34 -3.95 -26.31
C MET A 259 21.83 -4.27 -26.55
N ASN A 260 22.45 -3.58 -27.49
CA ASN A 260 23.91 -3.51 -27.58
C ASN A 260 24.46 -2.48 -26.57
N ILE A 261 25.79 -2.29 -26.54
CA ILE A 261 26.44 -1.37 -25.60
C ILE A 261 26.08 0.08 -25.89
N GLU A 262 25.90 0.44 -27.16
CA GLU A 262 25.49 1.77 -27.61
C GLU A 262 24.07 2.10 -27.14
N ASP A 263 23.12 1.16 -27.28
CA ASP A 263 21.75 1.29 -26.80
C ASP A 263 21.72 1.51 -25.27
N ILE A 264 22.59 0.80 -24.54
CA ILE A 264 22.75 0.95 -23.08
C ILE A 264 23.23 2.36 -22.73
N LYS A 265 24.29 2.84 -23.40
CA LYS A 265 24.86 4.18 -23.18
C LYS A 265 23.88 5.29 -23.56
N GLU A 266 23.17 5.13 -24.66
CA GLU A 266 22.11 6.06 -25.09
C GLU A 266 21.01 6.12 -24.04
N THR A 267 20.55 4.98 -23.54
CA THR A 267 19.51 4.92 -22.52
C THR A 267 19.96 5.56 -21.20
N ILE A 268 21.20 5.31 -20.75
CA ILE A 268 21.78 5.98 -19.56
C ILE A 268 21.76 7.50 -19.75
N THR A 269 22.20 7.97 -20.90
CA THR A 269 22.19 9.40 -21.25
C THR A 269 20.76 9.95 -21.25
N ALA A 270 19.80 9.18 -21.75
CA ALA A 270 18.39 9.56 -21.80
C ALA A 270 17.79 9.76 -20.40
N PHE A 271 18.11 8.88 -19.43
CA PHE A 271 17.72 9.08 -18.03
C PHE A 271 18.28 10.38 -17.45
N GLY A 272 19.56 10.67 -17.70
CA GLY A 272 20.18 11.93 -17.27
C GLY A 272 19.53 13.17 -17.87
N GLN A 273 19.33 13.18 -19.19
CA GLN A 273 18.70 14.31 -19.90
C GLN A 273 17.23 14.50 -19.48
N ALA A 274 16.51 13.42 -19.23
CA ALA A 274 15.17 13.47 -18.66
C ALA A 274 15.17 14.13 -17.27
N ALA A 275 16.14 13.81 -16.42
CA ALA A 275 16.26 14.43 -15.10
C ALA A 275 16.59 15.92 -15.17
N ARG A 276 17.50 16.33 -16.07
CA ARG A 276 17.76 17.76 -16.38
C ARG A 276 16.45 18.49 -16.70
N ARG A 277 15.66 17.93 -17.63
CA ARG A 277 14.38 18.53 -18.05
C ARG A 277 13.34 18.57 -16.95
N ALA A 278 13.29 17.55 -16.09
CA ALA A 278 12.42 17.55 -14.92
C ALA A 278 12.77 18.72 -13.98
N ARG A 279 14.07 18.93 -13.70
CA ARG A 279 14.53 20.08 -12.91
C ARG A 279 14.20 21.41 -13.59
N GLU A 280 14.43 21.53 -14.89
CA GLU A 280 14.10 22.73 -15.68
C GLU A 280 12.59 23.04 -15.68
N ALA A 281 11.75 22.00 -15.71
CA ALA A 281 10.31 22.11 -15.55
C ALA A 281 9.87 22.47 -14.12
N GLY A 282 10.79 22.62 -13.16
CA GLY A 282 10.47 23.03 -11.80
C GLY A 282 10.00 21.89 -10.89
N PHE A 283 10.27 20.63 -11.21
CA PHE A 283 10.05 19.54 -10.26
C PHE A 283 11.00 19.68 -9.06
N ASP A 284 10.62 19.17 -7.90
CA ASP A 284 11.47 19.19 -6.70
C ASP A 284 12.43 17.99 -6.63
N ALA A 285 12.12 16.91 -7.34
CA ALA A 285 12.88 15.66 -7.34
C ALA A 285 12.60 14.82 -8.61
N VAL A 286 13.35 13.74 -8.80
CA VAL A 286 13.04 12.68 -9.79
C VAL A 286 13.00 11.33 -9.10
N GLU A 287 12.25 10.37 -9.65
CA GLU A 287 12.24 8.97 -9.23
C GLU A 287 12.61 8.06 -10.40
N LEU A 288 13.70 7.30 -10.30
CA LEU A 288 14.03 6.26 -11.28
C LEU A 288 13.17 5.02 -11.02
N HIS A 289 12.49 4.53 -12.06
CA HIS A 289 11.66 3.34 -11.94
C HIS A 289 12.44 2.04 -12.23
N ALA A 290 12.96 1.42 -11.17
CA ALA A 290 13.65 0.13 -11.18
C ALA A 290 12.84 -0.99 -10.49
N ALA A 291 11.55 -1.03 -10.78
CA ALA A 291 10.61 -1.98 -10.19
C ALA A 291 9.64 -2.55 -11.24
N HIS A 292 8.83 -3.51 -10.81
CA HIS A 292 7.67 -4.07 -11.52
C HIS A 292 7.96 -4.72 -12.89
N GLY A 293 9.22 -5.02 -13.20
CA GLY A 293 9.62 -5.69 -14.43
C GLY A 293 9.93 -4.75 -15.58
N TYR A 294 9.99 -3.43 -15.36
CA TYR A 294 10.44 -2.46 -16.37
C TYR A 294 11.96 -2.44 -16.54
N LEU A 295 12.47 -1.67 -17.51
CA LEU A 295 13.82 -1.85 -18.05
C LEU A 295 14.92 -1.89 -16.98
N LEU A 296 14.94 -0.94 -16.04
CA LEU A 296 15.97 -0.93 -15.00
C LEU A 296 15.93 -2.20 -14.12
N MET A 297 14.74 -2.69 -13.76
CA MET A 297 14.59 -3.97 -13.05
C MET A 297 14.95 -5.16 -13.93
N GLN A 298 14.72 -5.09 -15.25
CA GLN A 298 15.06 -6.17 -16.16
C GLN A 298 16.57 -6.47 -16.14
N PHE A 299 17.41 -5.44 -15.98
CA PHE A 299 18.85 -5.66 -15.81
C PHE A 299 19.18 -6.38 -14.50
N LEU A 300 18.44 -6.14 -13.41
CA LEU A 300 18.66 -6.80 -12.11
C LEU A 300 18.29 -8.29 -12.11
N SER A 301 17.27 -8.67 -12.87
CA SER A 301 16.69 -10.01 -12.85
C SER A 301 17.39 -10.99 -13.80
N HIS A 302 17.77 -12.15 -13.27
CA HIS A 302 18.33 -13.23 -14.09
C HIS A 302 17.32 -13.82 -15.08
N HIS A 303 16.01 -13.65 -14.86
CA HIS A 303 14.95 -14.12 -15.76
C HIS A 303 14.84 -13.31 -17.05
N CYS A 304 15.54 -12.19 -17.15
CA CYS A 304 15.55 -11.34 -18.34
C CYS A 304 16.92 -10.82 -18.75
N ASN A 305 17.90 -10.86 -17.86
CA ASN A 305 19.28 -10.54 -18.17
C ASN A 305 20.15 -11.81 -18.12
N GLN A 306 20.45 -12.34 -19.31
CA GLN A 306 21.38 -13.46 -19.52
C GLN A 306 22.67 -13.02 -20.21
N ARG A 307 23.00 -11.73 -20.10
CA ARG A 307 24.22 -11.17 -20.71
C ARG A 307 25.46 -11.78 -20.09
N THR A 308 26.51 -11.88 -20.91
CA THR A 308 27.85 -12.35 -20.52
C THR A 308 28.88 -11.23 -20.45
N ASP A 309 28.49 -9.99 -20.75
CA ASP A 309 29.32 -8.79 -20.65
C ASP A 309 29.24 -8.15 -19.25
N GLN A 310 29.78 -6.93 -19.12
CA GLN A 310 29.86 -6.19 -17.86
C GLN A 310 28.50 -5.82 -17.23
N TYR A 311 27.39 -5.94 -17.98
CA TYR A 311 26.03 -5.66 -17.52
C TYR A 311 25.26 -6.94 -17.15
N GLY A 312 25.91 -8.11 -17.18
CA GLY A 312 25.31 -9.40 -16.86
C GLY A 312 26.07 -10.18 -15.79
N GLY A 313 25.89 -11.50 -15.78
CA GLY A 313 26.55 -12.39 -14.82
C GLY A 313 26.00 -12.27 -13.40
N ASN A 314 26.86 -11.96 -12.43
CA ASN A 314 26.50 -11.87 -11.02
C ASN A 314 25.62 -10.64 -10.71
N PHE A 315 25.08 -10.57 -9.49
CA PHE A 315 24.14 -9.51 -9.13
C PHE A 315 24.74 -8.09 -9.23
N ALA A 316 26.02 -7.93 -8.93
CA ALA A 316 26.73 -6.64 -9.07
C ALA A 316 26.86 -6.21 -10.55
N GLY A 317 27.21 -7.13 -11.46
CA GLY A 317 27.24 -6.86 -12.91
C GLY A 317 25.86 -6.49 -13.45
N ARG A 318 24.82 -7.20 -13.00
CA ARG A 318 23.42 -6.90 -13.30
C ARG A 318 22.94 -5.55 -12.76
N ALA A 319 23.44 -5.13 -11.60
CA ALA A 319 23.14 -3.83 -10.99
C ALA A 319 23.84 -2.64 -11.67
N ARG A 320 24.90 -2.89 -12.45
CA ARG A 320 25.72 -1.84 -13.08
C ARG A 320 24.89 -0.83 -13.89
N PHE A 321 23.93 -1.30 -14.68
CA PHE A 321 23.10 -0.41 -15.49
C PHE A 321 22.29 0.57 -14.65
N VAL A 322 21.72 0.11 -13.53
CA VAL A 322 20.95 0.96 -12.61
C VAL A 322 21.86 1.97 -11.92
N VAL A 323 23.06 1.53 -11.49
CA VAL A 323 24.09 2.40 -10.90
C VAL A 323 24.51 3.50 -11.87
N GLU A 324 24.82 3.16 -13.11
CA GLU A 324 25.24 4.14 -14.13
C GLU A 324 24.11 5.12 -14.48
N CYS A 325 22.85 4.68 -14.50
CA CYS A 325 21.69 5.58 -14.64
C CYS A 325 21.57 6.56 -13.47
N LEU A 326 21.74 6.09 -12.22
CA LEU A 326 21.72 6.96 -11.03
C LEU A 326 22.85 8.01 -11.07
N GLN A 327 24.06 7.57 -11.44
CA GLN A 327 25.23 8.45 -11.55
C GLN A 327 25.04 9.53 -12.63
N GLU A 328 24.53 9.14 -13.80
CA GLU A 328 24.28 10.12 -14.87
C GLU A 328 23.14 11.07 -14.50
N VAL A 329 22.08 10.60 -13.83
CA VAL A 329 21.04 11.48 -13.27
C VAL A 329 21.62 12.46 -12.26
N ARG A 330 22.39 11.98 -11.27
CA ARG A 330 23.05 12.82 -10.26
C ARG A 330 23.92 13.90 -10.91
N LYS A 331 24.74 13.52 -11.90
CA LYS A 331 25.59 14.44 -12.65
C LYS A 331 24.79 15.56 -13.33
N GLN A 332 23.60 15.27 -13.86
CA GLN A 332 22.76 16.25 -14.56
C GLN A 332 21.97 17.16 -13.60
N VAL A 333 21.56 16.65 -12.44
CA VAL A 333 20.75 17.40 -11.47
C VAL A 333 21.54 18.04 -10.33
N GLY A 334 22.84 17.78 -10.21
CA GLY A 334 23.70 18.35 -9.16
C GLY A 334 23.42 17.78 -7.78
N GLU A 335 24.13 18.28 -6.76
CA GLU A 335 24.11 17.73 -5.40
C GLU A 335 22.93 18.17 -4.54
N ASP A 336 22.20 19.22 -4.90
CA ASP A 336 21.10 19.76 -4.09
C ASP A 336 19.76 19.08 -4.36
N PHE A 337 19.58 18.57 -5.58
CA PHE A 337 18.32 18.03 -6.09
C PHE A 337 18.13 16.55 -5.68
N PRO A 338 17.06 16.20 -4.94
CA PRO A 338 16.81 14.82 -4.53
C PRO A 338 16.54 13.84 -5.68
N VAL A 339 17.14 12.65 -5.60
CA VAL A 339 16.94 11.54 -6.54
C VAL A 339 16.36 10.35 -5.77
N SER A 340 15.12 9.99 -6.05
CA SER A 340 14.48 8.77 -5.57
C SER A 340 14.75 7.60 -6.52
N ILE A 341 14.74 6.38 -6.01
CA ILE A 341 14.66 5.17 -6.83
C ILE A 341 13.58 4.24 -6.30
N ARG A 342 12.67 3.82 -7.18
CA ARG A 342 11.65 2.82 -6.86
C ARG A 342 12.12 1.45 -7.27
N ILE A 343 12.24 0.56 -6.30
CA ILE A 343 12.75 -0.80 -6.48
C ILE A 343 11.69 -1.84 -6.13
N SER A 344 11.69 -2.96 -6.85
CA SER A 344 11.05 -4.17 -6.34
C SER A 344 12.04 -4.79 -5.37
N ALA A 345 11.83 -4.61 -4.06
CA ALA A 345 12.72 -5.14 -3.00
C ALA A 345 12.76 -6.67 -3.00
N GLU A 346 11.75 -7.31 -3.58
CA GLU A 346 11.69 -8.75 -3.80
C GLU A 346 11.03 -8.97 -5.16
N GLU A 347 11.55 -9.90 -5.96
CA GLU A 347 11.02 -10.15 -7.31
C GLU A 347 9.71 -10.95 -7.29
N ILE A 348 9.50 -11.77 -6.25
CA ILE A 348 8.29 -12.60 -6.03
C ILE A 348 7.95 -13.44 -7.27
N ILE A 349 8.95 -14.14 -7.77
CA ILE A 349 8.82 -15.24 -8.73
C ILE A 349 9.77 -16.35 -8.31
N LYS A 350 9.52 -17.58 -8.78
CA LYS A 350 10.40 -18.71 -8.50
C LYS A 350 11.81 -18.41 -9.02
N ASP A 351 12.82 -18.62 -8.18
CA ASP A 351 14.23 -18.37 -8.50
C ASP A 351 14.52 -16.88 -8.85
N GLY A 352 13.65 -15.97 -8.42
CA GLY A 352 13.87 -14.52 -8.50
C GLY A 352 14.75 -14.03 -7.34
N TYR A 353 15.29 -12.82 -7.47
CA TYR A 353 16.11 -12.23 -6.41
C TYR A 353 15.27 -11.90 -5.15
N THR A 354 15.90 -11.99 -3.98
CA THR A 354 15.26 -11.74 -2.68
C THR A 354 15.57 -10.35 -2.14
N VAL A 355 14.97 -10.02 -1.00
CA VAL A 355 15.28 -8.78 -0.28
C VAL A 355 16.70 -8.77 0.31
N GLU A 356 17.22 -9.93 0.69
CA GLU A 356 18.61 -10.08 1.13
C GLU A 356 19.60 -9.82 -0.02
N ASP A 357 19.29 -10.28 -1.24
CA ASP A 357 20.06 -9.91 -2.43
C ASP A 357 20.03 -8.38 -2.61
N MET A 358 18.84 -7.78 -2.56
CA MET A 358 18.69 -6.32 -2.70
C MET A 358 19.45 -5.55 -1.63
N GLN A 359 19.46 -6.01 -0.37
CA GLN A 359 20.23 -5.40 0.71
C GLN A 359 21.73 -5.33 0.37
N SER A 360 22.27 -6.28 -0.40
CA SER A 360 23.69 -6.27 -0.81
C SER A 360 24.05 -5.12 -1.78
N ILE A 361 23.08 -4.62 -2.56
CA ILE A 361 23.30 -3.54 -3.54
C ILE A 361 22.72 -2.20 -3.09
N MET A 362 21.83 -2.14 -2.08
CA MET A 362 21.24 -0.88 -1.64
C MET A 362 22.27 0.19 -1.25
N PRO A 363 23.33 -0.11 -0.47
CA PRO A 363 24.37 0.88 -0.19
C PRO A 363 25.03 1.43 -1.46
N ILE A 364 25.23 0.58 -2.47
CA ILE A 364 25.82 0.95 -3.76
C ILE A 364 24.89 1.91 -4.52
N LEU A 365 23.57 1.67 -4.50
CA LEU A 365 22.61 2.58 -5.14
C LEU A 365 22.55 3.94 -4.42
N VAL A 366 22.66 3.95 -3.09
CA VAL A 366 22.74 5.19 -2.30
C VAL A 366 24.02 5.96 -2.64
N GLU A 367 25.18 5.29 -2.67
CA GLU A 367 26.46 5.88 -3.07
C GLU A 367 26.42 6.42 -4.52
N ALA A 368 25.72 5.72 -5.42
CA ALA A 368 25.51 6.15 -6.79
C ALA A 368 24.64 7.42 -6.92
N GLY A 369 23.93 7.81 -5.87
CA GLY A 369 23.19 9.08 -5.80
C GLY A 369 21.73 8.96 -5.40
N ALA A 370 21.22 7.80 -4.99
CA ALA A 370 19.85 7.66 -4.49
C ALA A 370 19.69 8.24 -3.08
N ASP A 371 18.79 9.22 -2.93
CA ASP A 371 18.49 9.94 -1.69
C ASP A 371 17.20 9.48 -1.01
N ILE A 372 16.37 8.72 -1.74
CA ILE A 372 15.13 8.13 -1.24
C ILE A 372 15.00 6.76 -1.87
N ILE A 373 14.69 5.74 -1.07
CA ILE A 373 14.37 4.41 -1.59
C ILE A 373 12.87 4.21 -1.49
N HIS A 374 12.21 3.97 -2.62
CA HIS A 374 10.80 3.60 -2.65
C HIS A 374 10.67 2.08 -2.79
N ALA A 375 10.46 1.41 -1.66
CA ALA A 375 10.41 -0.04 -1.57
C ALA A 375 9.04 -0.57 -2.02
N SER A 376 9.00 -1.09 -3.24
CA SER A 376 7.89 -1.89 -3.76
C SER A 376 8.30 -3.35 -3.89
N PHE A 377 7.57 -4.13 -4.66
CA PHE A 377 7.76 -5.58 -4.75
C PHE A 377 7.11 -6.14 -6.01
N GLY A 378 7.55 -7.33 -6.40
CA GLY A 378 6.99 -8.11 -7.49
C GLY A 378 7.32 -7.57 -8.88
N THR A 379 6.81 -8.29 -9.88
CA THR A 379 6.85 -7.97 -11.30
C THR A 379 5.50 -8.34 -11.94
N HIS A 380 5.26 -7.95 -13.19
CA HIS A 380 4.06 -8.34 -13.93
C HIS A 380 3.90 -9.88 -14.00
N GLY A 381 5.01 -10.63 -13.97
CA GLY A 381 5.00 -12.10 -13.92
C GLY A 381 4.75 -12.71 -12.53
N SER A 382 4.63 -11.92 -11.46
CA SER A 382 4.41 -12.44 -10.11
C SER A 382 2.99 -13.03 -9.96
N PRO A 383 2.85 -14.13 -9.21
CA PRO A 383 1.55 -14.78 -9.01
C PRO A 383 0.61 -13.91 -8.15
N GLY A 384 -0.70 -14.17 -8.25
CA GLY A 384 -1.72 -13.57 -7.37
C GLY A 384 -1.97 -12.08 -7.60
N GLY A 385 -1.43 -11.48 -8.66
CA GLY A 385 -1.60 -10.05 -8.93
C GLY A 385 -1.01 -9.15 -7.84
N ILE A 386 0.02 -9.64 -7.13
CA ILE A 386 0.55 -9.00 -5.92
C ILE A 386 1.01 -7.54 -6.13
N THR A 387 1.55 -7.21 -7.31
CA THR A 387 1.94 -5.82 -7.67
C THR A 387 0.76 -4.85 -7.67
N SER A 388 -0.45 -5.38 -7.88
CA SER A 388 -1.74 -4.71 -7.77
C SER A 388 -2.60 -5.41 -6.72
N ALA A 389 -2.06 -5.61 -5.51
CA ALA A 389 -2.64 -6.46 -4.46
C ALA A 389 -4.18 -6.37 -4.36
N PRO A 390 -4.93 -7.42 -4.76
CA PRO A 390 -6.39 -7.48 -4.62
C PRO A 390 -6.82 -7.58 -3.15
N VAL A 391 -8.12 -7.79 -2.90
CA VAL A 391 -8.74 -7.73 -1.57
C VAL A 391 -8.19 -8.75 -0.58
N GLU A 392 -7.64 -9.87 -1.05
CA GLU A 392 -7.15 -11.01 -0.26
C GLU A 392 -5.88 -10.71 0.53
N TYR A 393 -5.13 -9.68 0.15
CA TYR A 393 -4.00 -9.21 0.95
C TYR A 393 -4.50 -8.40 2.16
N GLU A 394 -3.65 -7.93 3.06
CA GLU A 394 -4.05 -7.00 4.12
C GLU A 394 -3.40 -5.62 3.89
N PRO A 395 -3.96 -4.51 4.39
CA PRO A 395 -3.24 -3.24 4.37
C PRO A 395 -1.90 -3.39 5.13
N GLY A 396 -0.82 -2.89 4.54
CA GLY A 396 0.53 -2.98 5.09
C GLY A 396 1.25 -4.32 4.92
N PHE A 397 0.71 -5.29 4.18
CA PHE A 397 1.22 -6.68 4.11
C PHE A 397 2.67 -6.89 3.61
N LYS A 398 3.35 -5.84 3.14
CA LYS A 398 4.74 -5.87 2.67
C LYS A 398 5.63 -4.78 3.28
N VAL A 399 5.19 -4.18 4.39
CA VAL A 399 5.95 -3.13 5.09
C VAL A 399 7.32 -3.63 5.56
N GLU A 400 7.45 -4.93 5.84
CA GLU A 400 8.68 -5.55 6.27
C GLU A 400 9.81 -5.46 5.24
N LEU A 401 9.48 -5.31 3.94
CA LEU A 401 10.49 -5.09 2.91
C LEU A 401 11.15 -3.73 3.09
N ALA A 402 10.38 -2.67 3.32
CA ALA A 402 10.92 -1.34 3.63
C ALA A 402 11.77 -1.37 4.90
N ARG A 403 11.30 -2.06 5.95
CA ARG A 403 12.03 -2.23 7.21
C ARG A 403 13.38 -2.89 7.00
N LYS A 404 13.45 -3.97 6.21
CA LYS A 404 14.72 -4.64 5.86
C LYS A 404 15.66 -3.73 5.08
N ILE A 405 15.15 -2.95 4.12
CA ILE A 405 15.98 -1.97 3.40
C ILE A 405 16.58 -0.95 4.38
N LYS A 406 15.82 -0.45 5.35
CA LYS A 406 16.31 0.49 6.38
C LYS A 406 17.43 -0.04 7.26
N GLU A 407 17.59 -1.36 7.37
CA GLU A 407 18.71 -1.95 8.13
C GLU A 407 20.07 -1.64 7.49
N VAL A 408 20.12 -1.40 6.17
CA VAL A 408 21.36 -1.23 5.40
C VAL A 408 21.55 0.17 4.79
N VAL A 409 20.55 1.06 4.89
CA VAL A 409 20.65 2.44 4.39
C VAL A 409 20.25 3.48 5.44
N LYS A 410 20.73 4.71 5.26
CA LYS A 410 20.37 5.86 6.13
C LYS A 410 19.47 6.89 5.45
N VAL A 411 19.31 6.78 4.13
CA VAL A 411 18.38 7.62 3.38
C VAL A 411 16.92 7.22 3.70
N PRO A 412 15.96 8.15 3.59
CA PRO A 412 14.55 7.83 3.82
C PRO A 412 14.02 6.70 2.94
N VAL A 413 13.18 5.85 3.51
CA VAL A 413 12.53 4.74 2.80
C VAL A 413 11.01 4.92 2.78
N ILE A 414 10.43 4.89 1.57
CA ILE A 414 8.99 4.88 1.34
C ILE A 414 8.49 3.43 1.31
N ALA A 415 7.49 3.10 2.14
CA ALA A 415 6.78 1.83 2.05
C ALA A 415 5.48 1.95 1.26
N VAL A 416 5.17 0.93 0.46
CA VAL A 416 3.85 0.73 -0.17
C VAL A 416 3.33 -0.64 0.23
N GLY A 417 2.02 -0.79 0.37
CA GLY A 417 1.45 -2.06 0.83
C GLY A 417 -0.06 -2.06 0.92
N ARG A 418 -0.76 -1.39 -0.01
CA ARG A 418 -2.24 -1.25 0.02
C ARG A 418 -2.75 -0.54 1.29
N PHE A 419 -2.05 0.51 1.71
CA PHE A 419 -2.50 1.35 2.81
C PHE A 419 -3.80 2.08 2.44
N THR A 420 -4.76 2.05 3.37
CA THR A 420 -6.02 2.80 3.31
C THR A 420 -6.24 3.63 4.56
N ASP A 421 -5.62 3.24 5.69
CA ASP A 421 -5.78 3.87 6.99
C ASP A 421 -4.55 4.73 7.35
N PRO A 422 -4.71 6.06 7.50
CA PRO A 422 -3.66 6.95 7.98
C PRO A 422 -3.13 6.63 9.38
N PHE A 423 -3.93 6.08 10.29
CA PHE A 423 -3.47 5.79 11.66
C PHE A 423 -2.52 4.60 11.69
N MET A 424 -2.83 3.53 10.95
CA MET A 424 -1.88 2.44 10.71
C MET A 424 -0.55 2.94 10.12
N ALA A 425 -0.61 3.88 9.18
CA ALA A 425 0.60 4.48 8.59
C ALA A 425 1.41 5.30 9.59
N ASP A 426 0.75 6.05 10.48
CA ASP A 426 1.39 6.77 11.57
C ASP A 426 2.12 5.83 12.52
N GLU A 427 1.49 4.72 12.93
CA GLU A 427 2.13 3.69 13.76
C GLU A 427 3.37 3.08 13.10
N ILE A 428 3.31 2.81 11.79
CA ILE A 428 4.43 2.26 11.01
C ILE A 428 5.61 3.24 11.02
N VAL A 429 5.35 4.53 10.79
CA VAL A 429 6.38 5.57 10.86
C VAL A 429 6.92 5.69 12.29
N THR A 430 6.06 5.63 13.29
CA THR A 430 6.42 5.70 14.72
C THR A 430 7.38 4.57 15.13
N ARG A 431 7.12 3.34 14.66
CA ARG A 431 8.02 2.20 14.90
C ARG A 431 9.33 2.26 14.13
N GLY A 432 9.43 3.15 13.13
CA GLY A 432 10.60 3.29 12.27
C GLY A 432 10.67 2.26 11.14
N ASP A 433 9.60 1.50 10.91
CA ASP A 433 9.51 0.48 9.86
C ASP A 433 9.65 1.09 8.44
N ALA A 434 9.23 2.34 8.29
CA ALA A 434 9.41 3.18 7.10
C ALA A 434 9.50 4.66 7.51
N ASP A 435 10.04 5.52 6.65
CA ASP A 435 10.10 6.97 6.89
C ASP A 435 8.93 7.72 6.26
N MET A 436 8.33 7.12 5.23
CA MET A 436 7.23 7.68 4.44
C MET A 436 6.31 6.54 3.96
N ILE A 437 5.03 6.85 3.74
CA ILE A 437 4.01 5.85 3.39
C ILE A 437 3.27 6.25 2.12
N ALA A 438 3.22 5.33 1.16
CA ALA A 438 2.59 5.53 -0.14
C ALA A 438 1.14 5.01 -0.17
N PHE A 439 0.21 5.90 -0.51
CA PHE A 439 -1.24 5.64 -0.55
C PHE A 439 -1.78 5.68 -1.98
N GLY A 440 -1.41 4.74 -2.86
CA GLY A 440 -1.82 4.78 -4.27
C GLY A 440 -3.34 4.76 -4.50
N ARG A 441 -3.93 3.57 -4.51
CA ARG A 441 -5.36 3.41 -4.85
C ARG A 441 -6.31 4.09 -3.85
N GLN A 442 -5.85 4.40 -2.64
CA GLN A 442 -6.63 5.19 -1.69
C GLN A 442 -6.89 6.61 -2.21
N HIS A 443 -5.91 7.29 -2.84
CA HIS A 443 -6.14 8.59 -3.49
C HIS A 443 -7.15 8.53 -4.66
N LEU A 444 -7.35 7.35 -5.26
CA LEU A 444 -8.38 7.15 -6.29
C LEU A 444 -9.75 6.91 -5.67
N ALA A 445 -9.80 6.13 -4.59
CA ALA A 445 -11.02 5.83 -3.87
C ALA A 445 -11.56 7.09 -3.21
N ASP A 446 -10.82 7.62 -2.26
CA ASP A 446 -11.26 8.74 -1.43
C ASP A 446 -10.15 9.80 -1.44
N PRO A 447 -10.26 10.82 -2.28
CA PRO A 447 -9.27 11.90 -2.33
C PRO A 447 -9.31 12.83 -1.10
N ASP A 448 -10.26 12.68 -0.18
CA ASP A 448 -10.37 13.51 1.03
C ASP A 448 -9.96 12.75 2.31
N PHE A 449 -9.59 11.47 2.18
CA PHE A 449 -9.30 10.56 3.31
C PHE A 449 -8.33 11.17 4.34
N LEU A 450 -7.25 11.80 3.89
CA LEU A 450 -6.21 12.34 4.77
C LEU A 450 -6.65 13.63 5.46
N ILE A 451 -7.36 14.53 4.76
CA ILE A 451 -7.95 15.73 5.38
C ILE A 451 -8.95 15.32 6.45
N ASN A 452 -9.83 14.38 6.13
CA ASN A 452 -10.85 13.91 7.06
C ASN A 452 -10.21 13.20 8.27
N ALA A 453 -9.18 12.37 8.07
CA ALA A 453 -8.42 11.78 9.17
C ALA A 453 -7.76 12.86 10.06
N ARG A 454 -7.11 13.86 9.46
CA ARG A 454 -6.50 14.99 10.18
C ARG A 454 -7.52 15.79 11.01
N LEU A 455 -8.76 15.90 10.53
CA LEU A 455 -9.84 16.62 11.19
C LEU A 455 -10.65 15.74 12.16
N GLY A 456 -10.24 14.49 12.39
CA GLY A 456 -10.94 13.54 13.25
C GLY A 456 -12.28 13.07 12.69
N ARG A 457 -12.52 13.25 11.38
CA ARG A 457 -13.74 12.84 10.67
C ARG A 457 -13.56 11.53 9.93
N VAL A 458 -12.98 10.54 10.61
CA VAL A 458 -12.66 9.21 10.04
C VAL A 458 -13.88 8.47 9.49
N GLN A 459 -15.05 8.70 10.07
CA GLN A 459 -16.33 8.17 9.62
C GLN A 459 -16.78 8.73 8.25
N GLU A 460 -16.19 9.82 7.79
CA GLU A 460 -16.42 10.40 6.46
C GLU A 460 -15.42 9.88 5.42
N THR A 461 -14.50 9.00 5.82
CA THR A 461 -13.56 8.35 4.92
C THR A 461 -14.10 7.01 4.46
N PHE A 462 -13.72 6.59 3.26
CA PHE A 462 -14.04 5.26 2.77
C PHE A 462 -12.81 4.58 2.15
N PRO A 463 -12.52 3.32 2.54
CA PRO A 463 -11.33 2.63 2.09
C PRO A 463 -11.48 2.16 0.64
N CYS A 464 -10.35 2.14 -0.07
CA CYS A 464 -10.26 1.47 -1.36
C CYS A 464 -10.64 -0.01 -1.21
N LEU A 465 -11.60 -0.48 -2.03
CA LEU A 465 -12.03 -1.89 -2.04
C LEU A 465 -10.97 -2.87 -2.57
N ALA A 466 -9.85 -2.38 -3.09
CA ALA A 466 -8.84 -3.18 -3.79
C ALA A 466 -9.40 -4.04 -4.94
N CYS A 467 -10.53 -3.61 -5.54
CA CYS A 467 -11.23 -4.38 -6.57
C CYS A 467 -10.49 -4.48 -7.92
N ASN A 468 -9.54 -3.56 -8.17
CA ASN A 468 -8.77 -3.44 -9.42
C ASN A 468 -9.59 -3.19 -10.70
N GLN A 469 -10.92 -3.11 -10.63
CA GLN A 469 -11.82 -2.97 -11.78
C GLN A 469 -11.61 -1.64 -12.54
N GLY A 470 -12.01 -0.52 -11.93
CA GLY A 470 -11.93 0.79 -12.59
C GLY A 470 -10.51 1.32 -12.78
N CYS A 471 -9.54 0.81 -11.99
CA CYS A 471 -8.16 1.27 -12.02
C CYS A 471 -7.30 0.38 -12.91
N ILE A 472 -6.87 -0.77 -12.40
CA ILE A 472 -5.88 -1.64 -13.05
C ILE A 472 -6.45 -2.31 -14.30
N GLU A 473 -7.60 -2.96 -14.19
CA GLU A 473 -8.20 -3.73 -15.29
C GLU A 473 -8.54 -2.82 -16.48
N ARG A 474 -9.20 -1.69 -16.20
CA ARG A 474 -9.50 -0.69 -17.22
C ARG A 474 -8.27 -0.14 -17.94
N LEU A 475 -7.19 0.13 -17.22
CA LEU A 475 -5.95 0.63 -17.83
C LEU A 475 -5.24 -0.44 -18.66
N LEU A 476 -5.08 -1.65 -18.12
CA LEU A 476 -4.25 -2.69 -18.71
C LEU A 476 -4.98 -3.48 -19.81
N PHE A 477 -6.28 -3.73 -19.66
CA PHE A 477 -7.04 -4.61 -20.56
C PHE A 477 -8.02 -3.86 -21.45
N GLU A 478 -8.62 -2.76 -20.99
CA GLU A 478 -9.58 -1.98 -21.80
C GLU A 478 -8.93 -0.81 -22.56
N GLN A 479 -7.66 -0.49 -22.26
CA GLN A 479 -6.97 0.72 -22.76
C GLN A 479 -7.73 2.03 -22.46
N GLY A 480 -8.56 2.01 -21.41
CA GLY A 480 -9.31 3.17 -20.95
C GLY A 480 -8.44 4.15 -20.17
N SER A 481 -9.02 5.27 -19.73
CA SER A 481 -8.42 6.13 -18.72
C SER A 481 -8.76 5.65 -17.30
N ILE A 482 -7.94 6.04 -16.33
CA ILE A 482 -8.10 5.68 -14.92
C ILE A 482 -9.50 6.05 -14.40
N ARG A 483 -10.15 5.08 -13.73
CA ARG A 483 -11.41 5.24 -13.00
C ARG A 483 -11.28 4.64 -11.59
N CYS A 484 -12.32 4.80 -10.78
CA CYS A 484 -12.50 4.07 -9.54
C CYS A 484 -13.93 3.51 -9.49
N ALA A 485 -14.09 2.29 -8.98
CA ALA A 485 -15.40 1.63 -8.91
C ALA A 485 -16.36 2.32 -7.93
N ILE A 486 -15.82 2.98 -6.90
CA ILE A 486 -16.61 3.63 -5.84
C ILE A 486 -16.49 5.15 -5.85
N ASN A 487 -15.63 5.71 -6.70
CA ASN A 487 -15.50 7.14 -6.87
C ASN A 487 -15.62 7.49 -8.37
N PRO A 488 -16.83 7.88 -8.81
CA PRO A 488 -17.09 8.15 -10.22
C PRO A 488 -16.38 9.41 -10.74
N GLU A 489 -15.92 10.32 -9.87
CA GLU A 489 -15.16 11.51 -10.24
C GLU A 489 -13.73 11.17 -10.66
N THR A 490 -13.20 9.99 -10.27
CA THR A 490 -11.82 9.64 -10.58
C THR A 490 -11.56 9.61 -12.08
N GLY A 491 -10.64 10.48 -12.51
CA GLY A 491 -10.21 10.62 -13.90
C GLY A 491 -11.21 11.39 -14.77
N GLN A 492 -12.28 11.93 -14.18
CA GLN A 492 -13.15 12.91 -14.84
C GLN A 492 -12.52 14.30 -14.61
N GLY A 493 -12.67 15.17 -15.61
CA GLY A 493 -12.11 16.53 -15.59
C GLY A 493 -12.81 17.45 -14.61
#